data_AF-A0AAW2CMM2-F1
#
_entry.id   AF-A0AAW2CMM2-F1
#
_cell.length_a   1.000
_cell.length_b   1.000
_cell.length_c   1.000
_cell.angle_alpha   90.00
_cell.angle_beta   90.00
_cell.angle_gamma   90.00
#
_symmetry.space_group_name_H-M   'P 1'
#
loop_
_entity.id
_entity.type
_entity.pdbx_description
1 polymer ?
#
loop_
_entity_poly.entity_id
_entity_poly.type
_entity_poly.pdbx_seq_one_letter_code
_entity_poly.pdbx_strand_id
1 'polypeptide(L)'
;MNERGSVNCLFQAFVEYLVGMKLSAVTQTEGMSISALHQSSGYSFSLTWVDKAAGEEAELLYRVSSLGTFERVAPEWMREVILFSTSMCPIFFERVSRVIRLHH
;
A
#
# COMPACT_ATOMS: atom_id res chain seq x y z
N MET A 1 18.59 21.16 13.90
CA MET A 1 17.20 20.91 13.42
C MET A 1 17.30 20.30 12.03
N ASN A 2 16.83 19.07 11.86
CA ASN A 2 17.03 18.27 10.66
C ASN A 2 15.81 18.47 9.73
N GLU A 3 15.94 19.34 8.73
CA GLU A 3 14.85 19.74 7.80
C GLU A 3 14.32 18.58 6.93
N ARG A 4 14.98 17.41 6.94
CA ARG A 4 14.52 16.19 6.26
C ARG A 4 13.26 15.56 6.85
N GLY A 5 12.87 15.93 8.08
CA GLY A 5 11.65 15.43 8.73
C GLY A 5 10.37 16.20 8.39
N SER A 6 10.48 17.35 7.72
CA SER A 6 9.36 18.31 7.57
C SER A 6 8.63 18.23 6.22
N VAL A 7 9.33 17.94 5.11
CA VAL A 7 8.68 17.89 3.78
C VAL A 7 8.04 16.53 3.50
N ASN A 8 8.65 15.45 4.00
CA ASN A 8 8.11 14.10 3.90
C ASN A 8 6.78 13.94 4.66
N CYS A 9 6.52 14.74 5.70
CA CYS A 9 5.27 14.63 6.47
C CYS A 9 4.06 15.22 5.75
N LEU A 10 4.21 16.31 4.98
CA LEU A 10 3.08 16.92 4.25
C LEU A 10 2.68 16.11 3.02
N PHE A 11 3.65 15.65 2.23
CA PHE A 11 3.34 14.81 1.07
C PHE A 11 2.74 13.48 1.50
N GLN A 12 3.32 12.85 2.54
CA GLN A 12 2.73 11.64 3.12
C GLN A 12 1.31 11.90 3.61
N ALA A 13 1.07 12.94 4.40
CA ALA A 13 -0.27 13.27 4.88
C ALA A 13 -1.26 13.52 3.73
N PHE A 14 -0.84 14.23 2.69
CA PHE A 14 -1.67 14.45 1.49
C PHE A 14 -2.05 13.13 0.81
N VAL A 15 -1.08 12.23 0.60
CA VAL A 15 -1.35 10.91 0.03
C VAL A 15 -2.25 10.09 0.95
N GLU A 16 -2.03 10.12 2.28
CA GLU A 16 -2.89 9.46 3.26
C GLU A 16 -4.36 9.91 3.13
N TYR A 17 -4.60 11.21 2.94
CA TYR A 17 -5.95 11.74 2.67
C TYR A 17 -6.52 11.26 1.34
N LEU A 18 -5.71 11.19 0.27
CA LEU A 18 -6.16 10.71 -1.04
C LEU A 18 -6.57 9.24 -1.02
N VAL A 19 -5.78 8.40 -0.35
CA VAL A 19 -6.04 6.95 -0.31
C VAL A 19 -6.96 6.54 0.85
N GLY A 20 -7.21 7.44 1.80
CA GLY A 20 -8.00 7.16 3.00
C GLY A 20 -7.32 6.18 3.96
N MET A 21 -5.99 6.09 3.95
CA MET A 21 -5.22 5.11 4.73
C MET A 21 -3.98 5.77 5.33
N LYS A 22 -3.57 5.30 6.50
CA LYS A 22 -2.28 5.65 7.09
C LYS A 22 -1.15 4.94 6.36
N LEU A 23 -0.08 5.66 6.08
CA LEU A 23 1.07 5.14 5.35
C LEU A 23 2.31 5.22 6.23
N SER A 24 3.22 4.28 6.09
CA SER A 24 4.55 4.40 6.66
C SER A 24 5.58 3.73 5.77
N ALA A 25 6.71 4.41 5.62
CA ALA A 25 7.88 3.88 4.95
C ALA A 25 8.65 2.94 5.90
N VAL A 26 8.96 1.73 5.44
CA VAL A 26 9.72 0.72 6.19
C VAL A 26 10.83 0.19 5.31
N THR A 27 12.07 0.25 5.81
CA THR A 27 13.20 -0.47 5.19
C THR A 27 13.17 -1.92 5.65
N GLN A 28 12.84 -2.83 4.74
CA GLN A 28 12.92 -4.26 4.98
C GLN A 28 14.23 -4.82 4.41
N THR A 29 14.59 -6.02 4.85
CA THR A 29 15.76 -6.75 4.31
C THR A 29 15.65 -7.01 2.81
N GLU A 30 14.43 -7.11 2.28
CA GLU A 30 14.12 -7.37 0.87
C GLU A 30 14.05 -6.10 0.00
N GLY A 31 14.10 -4.91 0.60
CA GLY A 31 14.01 -3.64 -0.12
C GLY A 31 13.22 -2.55 0.62
N MET A 32 13.03 -1.44 -0.08
CA MET A 32 12.17 -0.35 0.40
C MET A 32 10.71 -0.80 0.32
N SER A 33 9.95 -0.55 1.39
CA SER A 33 8.53 -0.90 1.42
C SER A 33 7.69 0.21 2.02
N ILE A 34 6.41 0.22 1.67
CA ILE A 34 5.39 1.04 2.31
C ILE A 34 4.37 0.10 2.94
N SER A 35 4.03 0.34 4.20
CA SER A 35 2.86 -0.28 4.83
C SER A 35 1.69 0.69 4.82
N ALA A 36 0.50 0.17 4.57
CA ALA A 36 -0.76 0.89 4.58
C ALA A 36 -1.71 0.31 5.63
N LEU A 37 -2.44 1.17 6.33
CA LEU A 37 -3.45 0.80 7.33
C LEU A 37 -4.71 1.65 7.16
N HIS A 38 -5.83 0.98 6.90
CA HIS A 38 -7.15 1.57 6.96
C HIS A 38 -7.70 1.46 8.40
N GLN A 39 -7.56 2.54 9.17
CA GLN A 39 -7.73 2.53 10.63
C GLN A 39 -9.12 2.06 11.10
N SER A 40 -10.18 2.38 10.38
CA SER A 40 -11.56 2.03 10.77
C SER A 40 -11.84 0.53 10.65
N SER A 41 -11.35 -0.11 9.58
CA SER A 41 -11.58 -1.54 9.31
C SER A 41 -10.51 -2.45 9.92
N GLY A 42 -9.31 -1.92 10.20
CA GLY A 42 -8.14 -2.74 10.53
C GLY A 42 -7.47 -3.41 9.31
N TYR A 43 -7.97 -3.20 8.09
CA TYR A 43 -7.32 -3.67 6.87
C TYR A 43 -5.93 -3.06 6.73
N SER A 44 -4.92 -3.91 6.53
CA SER A 44 -3.53 -3.49 6.39
C SER A 44 -2.75 -4.40 5.47
N PHE A 45 -1.78 -3.81 4.76
CA PHE A 45 -0.94 -4.49 3.79
C PHE A 45 0.39 -3.76 3.61
N SER A 46 1.33 -4.39 2.92
CA SER A 46 2.57 -3.77 2.47
C SER A 46 2.73 -3.85 0.95
N LEU A 47 3.44 -2.87 0.39
CA LEU A 47 3.95 -2.84 -0.98
C LEU A 47 5.47 -2.74 -0.90
N THR A 48 6.17 -3.74 -1.41
CA THR A 48 7.65 -3.79 -1.41
C THR A 48 8.15 -3.64 -2.83
N TRP A 49 9.12 -2.75 -3.04
CA TRP A 49 9.77 -2.58 -4.33
C TRP A 49 10.68 -3.76 -4.58
N VAL A 50 10.50 -4.42 -5.72
CA VAL A 50 11.36 -5.51 -6.17
C VAL A 50 12.19 -4.97 -7.33
N ASP A 51 13.49 -4.85 -7.10
CA ASP A 51 14.43 -4.42 -8.13
C ASP A 51 14.50 -5.46 -9.23
N LYS A 52 14.46 -4.97 -10.48
CA LYS A 52 14.66 -5.77 -11.68
C LYS A 52 15.97 -5.43 -12.36
N ALA A 53 16.33 -6.23 -13.37
CA ALA A 53 17.49 -5.97 -14.20
C ALA A 53 17.43 -4.54 -14.79
N ALA A 54 18.61 -3.94 -15.02
CA ALA A 54 18.72 -2.57 -15.47
C ALA A 54 17.93 -2.33 -16.78
N GLY A 55 16.91 -1.46 -16.70
CA GLY A 55 16.05 -1.11 -17.84
C GLY A 55 14.62 -1.67 -17.78
N GLU A 56 14.33 -2.55 -16.82
CA GLU A 56 12.96 -3.05 -16.60
C GLU A 56 12.17 -2.15 -15.65
N GLU A 57 10.85 -2.09 -15.81
CA GLU A 57 9.98 -1.38 -14.87
C GLU A 57 10.03 -2.04 -13.49
N ALA A 58 10.12 -1.23 -12.44
CA ALA A 58 10.03 -1.71 -11.08
C ALA A 58 8.67 -2.38 -10.83
N GLU A 59 8.71 -3.48 -10.08
CA GLU A 59 7.52 -4.18 -9.62
C GLU A 59 7.28 -3.95 -8.13
N LEU A 60 6.02 -4.07 -7.76
CA LEU A 60 5.54 -3.99 -6.39
C LEU A 60 4.98 -5.32 -5.96
N LEU A 61 5.50 -5.80 -4.85
CA LEU A 61 5.00 -6.98 -4.16
C LEU A 61 4.01 -6.57 -3.08
N TYR A 62 2.75 -6.88 -3.31
CA TYR A 62 1.67 -6.76 -2.34
C TYR A 62 1.65 -7.96 -1.40
N ARG A 63 1.56 -7.68 -0.09
CA ARG A 63 1.30 -8.67 0.95
C ARG A 63 0.27 -8.13 1.92
N VAL A 64 -0.82 -8.86 2.12
CA VAL A 64 -1.79 -8.55 3.17
C VAL A 64 -1.19 -8.85 4.55
N SER A 65 -1.37 -7.93 5.49
CA SER A 65 -1.01 -8.13 6.90
C SER A 65 -2.24 -8.53 7.71
N SER A 66 -3.37 -7.87 7.47
CA SER A 66 -4.67 -8.20 8.07
C SER A 66 -5.79 -7.75 7.15
N LEU A 67 -6.83 -8.57 7.00
CA LEU A 67 -8.06 -8.18 6.30
C LEU A 67 -8.98 -7.32 7.17
N GLY A 68 -8.75 -7.29 8.49
CA GLY A 68 -9.61 -6.60 9.43
C GLY A 68 -11.07 -7.05 9.31
N THR A 69 -12.01 -6.11 9.30
CA THR A 69 -13.44 -6.40 9.16
C THR A 69 -13.82 -6.96 7.77
N PHE A 70 -12.91 -6.94 6.79
CA PHE A 70 -13.20 -7.43 5.44
C PHE A 70 -12.99 -8.94 5.27
N GLU A 71 -12.57 -9.70 6.30
CA GLU A 71 -12.24 -11.13 6.18
C GLU A 71 -13.26 -11.96 5.38
N ARG A 72 -14.56 -11.70 5.56
CA ARG A 72 -15.66 -12.45 4.94
C ARG A 72 -16.06 -11.95 3.56
N VAL A 73 -15.74 -10.71 3.22
CA VAL A 73 -16.21 -10.01 2.01
C VAL A 73 -15.08 -9.64 1.05
N ALA A 74 -13.83 -9.76 1.51
CA ALA A 74 -12.67 -9.47 0.69
C ALA A 74 -12.68 -10.39 -0.55
N PRO A 75 -12.36 -9.87 -1.73
CA PRO A 75 -12.11 -10.69 -2.91
C PRO A 75 -10.83 -11.54 -2.72
N GLU A 76 -10.73 -12.64 -3.46
CA GLU A 76 -9.64 -13.62 -3.35
C GLU A 76 -8.25 -12.96 -3.48
N TRP A 77 -8.09 -12.06 -4.46
CA TRP A 77 -6.83 -11.36 -4.70
C TRP A 77 -6.30 -10.58 -3.48
N MET A 78 -7.17 -10.06 -2.60
CA MET A 78 -6.71 -9.35 -1.38
C MET A 78 -6.10 -10.28 -0.33
N ARG A 79 -6.28 -11.59 -0.48
CA ARG A 79 -5.71 -12.60 0.43
C ARG A 79 -4.38 -13.14 -0.08
N GLU A 80 -4.07 -12.91 -1.35
CA GLU A 80 -2.91 -13.47 -2.01
C GLU A 80 -1.71 -12.51 -1.97
N VAL A 81 -0.54 -13.07 -2.21
CA VAL A 81 0.67 -12.31 -2.50
C VAL A 81 0.68 -12.01 -3.99
N ILE A 82 0.67 -10.73 -4.37
CA ILE A 82 0.58 -10.30 -5.77
C ILE A 82 1.81 -9.49 -6.14
N LEU A 83 2.39 -9.80 -7.30
CA LEU A 83 3.44 -9.01 -7.91
C LEU A 83 2.86 -8.28 -9.13
N PHE A 84 3.08 -6.98 -9.23
CA PHE A 84 2.58 -6.17 -10.35
C PHE A 84 3.50 -5.00 -10.69
N SER A 85 3.52 -4.55 -11.94
CA SER A 85 4.29 -3.36 -12.35
C SER A 85 3.73 -2.10 -11.68
N THR A 86 4.61 -1.16 -11.33
CA THR A 86 4.22 0.19 -10.86
C THR A 86 3.21 0.91 -11.76
N SER A 87 3.14 0.61 -13.05
CA SER A 87 2.12 1.13 -13.97
C SER A 87 0.68 0.73 -13.58
N MET A 88 0.52 -0.38 -12.85
CA MET A 88 -0.78 -0.88 -12.38
C MET A 88 -1.23 -0.27 -11.05
N CYS A 89 -0.40 0.57 -10.40
CA CYS A 89 -0.74 1.25 -9.16
C CYS A 89 -2.11 1.95 -9.16
N PRO A 90 -2.47 2.75 -10.20
CA PRO A 90 -3.77 3.41 -10.23
C PRO A 90 -4.94 2.42 -10.13
N ILE A 91 -4.84 1.29 -10.85
CA ILE A 91 -5.86 0.23 -10.86
C ILE A 91 -5.90 -0.49 -9.51
N PHE A 92 -4.74 -0.78 -8.93
CA PHE A 92 -4.64 -1.42 -7.61
C PHE A 92 -5.34 -0.58 -6.53
N PHE A 93 -5.00 0.70 -6.43
CA PHE A 93 -5.59 1.59 -5.42
C PHE A 93 -7.07 1.87 -5.68
N GLU A 94 -7.51 1.91 -6.94
CA GLU A 94 -8.93 1.97 -7.28
C GLU A 94 -9.68 0.73 -6.74
N ARG A 95 -9.13 -0.48 -6.95
CA ARG A 95 -9.73 -1.73 -6.45
C ARG A 95 -9.82 -1.76 -4.92
N VAL A 96 -8.76 -1.34 -4.22
CA VAL A 96 -8.77 -1.23 -2.75
C VAL A 96 -9.82 -0.22 -2.28
N SER A 97 -9.87 0.96 -2.90
CA SER A 97 -10.85 2.01 -2.59
C SER A 97 -12.29 1.52 -2.74
N ARG A 98 -12.59 0.75 -3.80
CA ARG A 98 -13.92 0.16 -3.99
C ARG A 98 -14.31 -0.75 -2.82
N VAL A 99 -13.41 -1.64 -2.36
CA VAL A 99 -13.71 -2.53 -1.23
C VAL A 99 -13.92 -1.73 0.06
N ILE A 100 -13.07 -0.73 0.31
CA ILE A 100 -13.18 0.14 1.49
C ILE A 100 -14.50 0.92 1.50
N ARG A 101 -14.89 1.51 0.38
CA ARG A 101 -16.10 2.35 0.27
C ARG A 101 -17.40 1.55 0.24
N LEU A 102 -17.39 0.32 -0.27
CA LEU A 102 -18.59 -0.52 -0.34
C LEU A 102 -19.05 -1.04 1.03
N HIS A 103 -18.18 -0.98 2.04
CA HIS A 103 -18.42 -1.56 3.37
C HIS A 103 -18.31 -0.51 4.49
N HIS A 104 -18.47 0.78 4.13
CA HIS A 104 -18.51 1.92 5.03
C HIS A 104 -19.86 2.62 4.99
#